data_AF-A0A1J4W765-F1
#
_entry.id   AF-A0A1J4W765-F1
#
_cell.length_a   1.000
_cell.length_b   1.000
_cell.length_c   1.000
_cell.angle_alpha   90.00
_cell.angle_beta   90.00
_cell.angle_gamma   90.00
#
_symmetry.space_group_name_H-M   'P 1'
#
loop_
_entity.id
_entity.type
_entity.pdbx_description
1 polymer ?
#
loop_
_entity_poly.entity_id
_entity_poly.type
_entity_poly.pdbx_seq_one_letter_code
_entity_poly.pdbx_strand_id
1 'polypeptide(L)'
;MASFKKLTLILISLLFLSFCFNALADFAIENWLFYKKIILPEALPEEKNIIALKLDEEVFSRARSDFGDLRIIENDSKEIPFQMIKKRSAEIGEEEIARQGEIINPSSVQPPFREKSFGPEKMLDRNEATYFQNDYIKDPKETNFTIDLKGKILTKKIVILSTDPANTWTSIKIEGSDDLENWQIIKGRTFLPFAPQREMTYPKNSFRYLKLSFEHTGSLKIHEIMVYTPIYSIPEIYLLFIGERRGDYKLYYGNDLATMPPYKVERLSLEAAFFATLSVGYINPQGKADYDSDNIPNDRDNCPFIFNPDQRDTDEDKIGDACDNCPTFKNSNQLDRDNNGVGDVCEDDDKDGVVNILDNCPNYPNFDQKDENNNGIGDACEDFDGDRIINDKDNCIYDYNPDQGDKDKDGIGDACDPRDDRWTERWPYLLWTVIAIVIGIIIFFAIRLLKKMGQIK
;
A
#
# COMPACT_ATOMS: atom_id res chain seq x y z
N MET A 1 12.24 11.01 61.69
CA MET A 1 11.41 10.80 60.48
C MET A 1 11.67 11.80 59.34
N ALA A 2 12.01 13.07 59.60
CA ALA A 2 12.27 14.05 58.53
C ALA A 2 13.60 13.84 57.76
N SER A 3 14.63 13.26 58.41
CA SER A 3 15.94 13.01 57.79
C SER A 3 15.93 11.81 56.83
N PHE A 4 15.14 10.77 57.12
CA PHE A 4 14.99 9.61 56.23
C PHE A 4 14.31 9.98 54.91
N LYS A 5 13.24 10.80 54.94
CA LYS A 5 12.54 11.26 53.72
C LYS A 5 13.41 12.07 52.77
N LYS A 6 14.36 12.88 53.29
CA LYS A 6 15.33 13.60 52.45
C LYS A 6 16.33 12.67 51.78
N LEU A 7 16.79 11.63 52.48
CA LEU A 7 17.71 10.65 51.92
C LEU A 7 17.03 9.78 50.84
N THR A 8 15.76 9.43 51.02
CA THR A 8 14.98 8.69 50.01
C THR A 8 14.70 9.55 48.77
N LEU A 9 14.39 10.85 48.93
CA LEU A 9 14.18 11.74 47.79
C LEU A 9 15.47 11.98 46.98
N ILE A 10 16.62 12.06 47.67
CA ILE A 10 17.93 12.20 47.01
C ILE A 10 18.32 10.92 46.27
N LEU A 11 18.05 9.74 46.86
CA LEU A 11 18.28 8.46 46.18
C LEU A 11 17.35 8.26 44.98
N ILE A 12 16.07 8.64 45.09
CA ILE A 12 15.10 8.58 43.96
C ILE A 12 15.49 9.59 42.87
N SER A 13 15.98 10.78 43.24
CA SER A 13 16.49 11.76 42.28
C SER A 13 17.78 11.32 41.61
N LEU A 14 18.68 10.62 42.32
CA LEU A 14 19.90 10.01 41.74
C LEU A 14 19.58 8.79 40.87
N LEU A 15 18.55 8.00 41.21
CA LEU A 15 18.02 6.93 40.36
C LEU A 15 17.33 7.49 39.10
N PHE A 16 16.61 8.61 39.20
CA PHE A 16 16.04 9.30 38.03
C PHE A 16 17.11 9.96 37.15
N LEU A 17 18.19 10.49 37.74
CA LEU A 17 19.37 10.95 37.00
C LEU A 17 20.15 9.82 36.34
N SER A 18 20.00 8.57 36.79
CA SER A 18 20.54 7.37 36.13
C SER A 18 19.66 6.84 35.00
N PHE A 19 18.43 7.33 34.85
CA PHE A 19 17.50 6.96 33.77
C PHE A 19 17.29 8.08 32.72
N CYS A 20 18.02 9.18 32.82
CA CYS A 20 18.29 10.04 31.69
C CYS A 20 19.60 9.58 31.03
N PHE A 21 19.59 8.41 30.40
CA PHE A 21 20.47 8.23 29.24
C PHE A 21 20.00 9.28 28.24
N ASN A 22 20.70 10.40 28.19
CA ASN A 22 20.78 11.14 26.95
C ASN A 22 21.21 10.08 25.93
N ALA A 23 20.37 9.78 24.95
CA ALA A 23 20.76 9.06 23.75
C ALA A 23 21.76 9.96 23.00
N LEU A 24 22.96 10.06 23.56
CA LEU A 24 24.11 10.63 22.90
C LEU A 24 24.37 9.71 21.72
N ALA A 25 24.61 10.31 20.56
CA ALA A 25 25.07 9.55 19.41
C ALA A 25 26.23 8.64 19.85
N ASP A 26 26.08 7.35 19.59
CA ASP A 26 27.15 6.39 19.85
C ASP A 26 28.21 6.53 18.74
N PHE A 27 29.46 6.61 19.17
CA PHE A 27 30.63 6.78 18.30
C PHE A 27 31.65 5.66 18.48
N ALA A 28 31.41 4.74 19.43
CA ALA A 28 32.26 3.59 19.67
C ALA A 28 32.07 2.61 18.51
N ILE A 29 33.12 2.39 17.71
CA ILE A 29 33.07 1.51 16.54
C ILE A 29 32.67 0.09 16.95
N GLU A 30 33.02 -0.33 18.15
CA GLU A 30 32.65 -1.63 18.73
C GLU A 30 31.15 -1.84 18.93
N ASN A 31 30.32 -0.80 18.81
CA ASN A 31 28.87 -0.86 18.93
C ASN A 31 28.14 -0.94 17.58
N TRP A 32 28.87 -1.08 16.46
CA TRP A 32 28.31 -1.16 15.10
C TRP A 32 28.43 -2.58 14.54
N LEU A 33 27.35 -3.13 13.97
CA LEU A 33 27.35 -4.49 13.42
C LEU A 33 28.06 -4.58 12.07
N PHE A 34 27.83 -3.62 11.19
CA PHE A 34 28.24 -3.70 9.79
C PHE A 34 29.00 -2.45 9.35
N TYR A 35 29.82 -2.63 8.32
CA TYR A 35 30.39 -1.52 7.58
C TYR A 35 30.56 -1.82 6.09
N LYS A 36 30.53 -0.76 5.29
CA LYS A 36 30.91 -0.76 3.87
C LYS A 36 32.02 0.26 3.64
N LYS A 37 32.99 -0.06 2.78
CA LYS A 37 34.00 0.91 2.35
C LYS A 37 33.38 1.86 1.33
N ILE A 38 33.69 3.15 1.46
CA ILE A 38 33.28 4.18 0.50
C ILE A 38 34.39 4.33 -0.53
N ILE A 39 34.08 3.99 -1.78
CA ILE A 39 35.01 4.03 -2.90
C ILE A 39 34.85 5.38 -3.59
N LEU A 40 35.87 6.23 -3.44
CA LEU A 40 35.90 7.56 -4.05
C LEU A 40 36.19 7.47 -5.55
N PRO A 41 35.62 8.36 -6.38
CA PRO A 41 35.87 8.35 -7.81
C PRO A 41 37.31 8.77 -8.14
N GLU A 42 37.91 8.14 -9.16
CA GLU A 42 39.29 8.43 -9.57
C GLU A 42 39.53 9.88 -10.02
N ALA A 43 38.48 10.59 -10.43
CA ALA A 43 38.54 11.98 -10.86
C ALA A 43 38.48 13.00 -9.71
N LEU A 44 38.35 12.56 -8.46
CA LEU A 44 38.23 13.44 -7.30
C LEU A 44 39.50 14.30 -7.12
N PRO A 45 39.41 15.64 -7.07
CA PRO A 45 40.57 16.50 -6.85
C PRO A 45 41.26 16.25 -5.49
N GLU A 46 42.53 16.65 -5.35
CA GLU A 46 43.30 16.48 -4.09
C GLU A 46 42.78 17.36 -2.95
N GLU A 47 42.07 18.45 -3.27
CA GLU A 47 41.43 19.30 -2.26
C GLU A 47 40.11 18.71 -1.74
N LYS A 48 39.64 19.23 -0.61
CA LYS A 48 38.35 18.83 -0.02
C LYS A 48 37.20 19.14 -0.98
N ASN A 49 36.38 18.13 -1.24
CA ASN A 49 35.23 18.23 -2.13
C ASN A 49 33.98 17.62 -1.50
N ILE A 50 32.82 17.99 -2.05
CA ILE A 50 31.55 17.38 -1.67
C ILE A 50 31.48 16.00 -2.30
N ILE A 51 31.26 14.98 -1.47
CA ILE A 51 31.08 13.60 -1.90
C ILE A 51 29.62 13.24 -1.66
N ALA A 52 28.97 12.64 -2.66
CA ALA A 52 27.63 12.10 -2.57
C ALA A 52 27.70 10.56 -2.60
N LEU A 53 27.08 9.94 -1.61
CA LEU A 53 27.00 8.49 -1.45
C LEU A 53 25.55 8.05 -1.53
N LYS A 54 25.19 7.28 -2.57
CA LYS A 54 23.84 6.68 -2.68
C LYS A 54 23.77 5.44 -1.79
N LEU A 55 22.76 5.34 -0.93
CA LEU A 55 22.50 4.14 -0.14
C LEU A 55 22.00 2.99 -1.04
N ASP A 56 22.43 1.77 -0.72
CA ASP A 56 22.04 0.55 -1.43
C ASP A 56 21.09 -0.32 -0.60
N GLU A 57 20.48 -1.32 -1.23
CA GLU A 57 19.48 -2.23 -0.63
C GLU A 57 19.99 -2.96 0.62
N GLU A 58 21.29 -3.27 0.67
CA GLU A 58 21.89 -3.93 1.83
C GLU A 58 21.92 -3.01 3.05
N VAL A 59 22.21 -1.71 2.85
CA VAL A 59 22.08 -0.73 3.93
C VAL A 59 20.61 -0.56 4.34
N PHE A 60 19.68 -0.46 3.37
CA PHE A 60 18.25 -0.32 3.69
C PHE A 60 17.65 -1.48 4.48
N SER A 61 18.15 -2.70 4.28
CA SER A 61 17.65 -3.91 4.95
C SER A 61 18.24 -4.15 6.34
N ARG A 62 19.24 -3.36 6.74
CA ARG A 62 19.99 -3.58 8.00
C ARG A 62 20.18 -2.32 8.84
N ALA A 63 19.92 -1.16 8.26
CA ALA A 63 19.86 0.09 8.99
C ALA A 63 18.44 0.31 9.51
N ARG A 64 18.30 1.15 10.53
CA ARG A 64 16.98 1.56 11.02
C ARG A 64 16.22 2.32 9.93
N SER A 65 14.89 2.24 9.99
CA SER A 65 13.98 2.91 9.06
C SER A 65 14.14 4.44 9.05
N ASP A 66 14.55 5.03 10.18
CA ASP A 66 14.87 6.45 10.32
C ASP A 66 16.32 6.81 9.95
N PHE A 67 17.14 5.82 9.63
CA PHE A 67 18.58 5.92 9.33
C PHE A 67 19.40 6.61 10.45
N GLY A 68 18.88 6.63 11.68
CA GLY A 68 19.55 7.23 12.84
C GLY A 68 20.88 6.56 13.19
N ASP A 69 21.03 5.32 12.72
CA ASP A 69 22.17 4.45 12.88
C ASP A 69 23.12 4.49 11.67
N LEU A 70 23.31 5.65 11.04
CA LEU A 70 24.35 5.78 10.00
C LEU A 70 25.53 6.60 10.51
N ARG A 71 26.76 6.13 10.26
CA ARG A 71 27.99 6.88 10.54
C ARG A 71 28.98 6.79 9.40
N ILE A 72 29.56 7.93 9.02
CA ILE A 72 30.71 7.96 8.12
C ILE A 72 31.96 8.17 8.98
N ILE A 73 32.88 7.21 8.96
CA ILE A 73 34.11 7.25 9.74
C ILE A 73 35.31 7.26 8.79
N GLU A 74 36.22 8.21 9.02
CA GLU A 74 37.52 8.32 8.37
C GLU A 74 38.60 7.67 9.24
N ASN A 75 39.43 6.81 8.65
CA ASN A 75 40.57 6.15 9.29
C ASN A 75 40.21 5.47 10.65
N ASP A 76 39.02 4.87 10.74
CA ASP A 76 38.52 4.15 11.93
C ASP A 76 38.58 4.94 13.25
N SER A 77 38.53 6.26 13.21
CA SER A 77 38.69 7.07 14.43
C SER A 77 38.01 8.43 14.37
N LYS A 78 37.79 8.97 13.17
CA LYS A 78 37.25 10.31 13.00
C LYS A 78 35.91 10.26 12.30
N GLU A 79 34.86 10.62 13.01
CA GLU A 79 33.55 10.78 12.41
C GLU A 79 33.50 12.00 11.47
N ILE A 80 32.81 11.81 10.36
CA ILE A 80 32.60 12.81 9.32
C ILE A 80 31.12 13.16 9.28
N PRO A 81 30.76 14.41 9.63
CA PRO A 81 29.40 14.90 9.51
C PRO A 81 28.89 14.80 8.07
N PHE A 82 27.64 14.37 7.91
CA PHE A 82 26.99 14.28 6.62
C PHE A 82 25.58 14.89 6.63
N GLN A 83 25.15 15.36 5.47
CA GLN A 83 23.78 15.80 5.21
C GLN A 83 23.06 14.70 4.43
N MET A 84 21.94 14.24 4.95
CA MET A 84 21.08 13.29 4.24
C MET A 84 20.14 14.05 3.29
N ILE A 85 20.10 13.63 2.04
CA ILE A 85 19.17 14.13 1.03
C ILE A 85 18.32 12.97 0.55
N LYS A 86 17.04 12.99 0.95
CA LYS A 86 16.02 12.16 0.32
C LYS A 86 15.56 12.89 -0.94
N LYS A 87 16.05 12.46 -2.10
CA LYS A 87 15.49 12.94 -3.35
C LYS A 87 14.08 12.37 -3.40
N ARG A 88 13.06 13.22 -3.39
CA ARG A 88 11.74 12.77 -3.83
C ARG A 88 11.99 12.17 -5.21
N SER A 89 11.69 10.89 -5.39
CA SER A 89 11.39 10.42 -6.74
C SER A 89 10.47 11.50 -7.28
N ALA A 90 10.89 12.19 -8.33
CA ALA A 90 9.98 13.07 -9.02
C ALA A 90 8.69 12.28 -9.24
N GLU A 91 7.56 12.96 -9.38
CA GLU A 91 6.34 12.40 -9.96
C GLU A 91 6.59 11.98 -11.43
N ILE A 92 7.68 11.26 -11.69
CA ILE A 92 7.80 10.25 -12.72
C ILE A 92 6.80 9.20 -12.25
N GLY A 93 5.63 9.20 -12.90
CA GLY A 93 4.56 8.25 -12.61
C GLY A 93 5.15 6.88 -12.40
N GLU A 94 4.75 6.25 -11.28
CA GLU A 94 5.15 4.91 -10.82
C GLU A 94 5.93 4.17 -11.90
N GLU A 95 7.27 4.16 -11.87
CA GLU A 95 8.00 3.40 -12.89
C GLU A 95 7.49 1.96 -12.86
N GLU A 96 7.14 1.45 -14.03
CA GLU A 96 6.47 0.17 -14.17
C GLU A 96 7.33 -0.72 -15.07
N ILE A 97 7.77 -1.84 -14.50
CA ILE A 97 8.47 -2.86 -15.27
C ILE A 97 7.40 -3.71 -15.94
N ALA A 98 7.40 -3.72 -17.27
CA ALA A 98 6.66 -4.71 -18.03
C ALA A 98 7.32 -6.08 -17.80
N ARG A 99 6.61 -6.99 -17.15
CA ARG A 99 7.01 -8.40 -17.10
C ARG A 99 6.29 -9.17 -18.20
N GLN A 100 7.06 -9.93 -18.95
CA GLN A 100 6.55 -10.86 -19.94
C GLN A 100 6.19 -12.17 -19.22
N GLY A 101 4.90 -12.40 -19.01
CA GLY A 101 4.42 -13.63 -18.40
C GLY A 101 4.32 -14.77 -19.42
N GLU A 102 4.50 -16.00 -18.97
CA GLU A 102 4.37 -17.18 -19.82
C GLU A 102 2.90 -17.63 -19.85
N ILE A 103 2.32 -17.80 -21.03
CA ILE A 103 0.94 -18.27 -21.16
C ILE A 103 0.90 -19.78 -20.94
N ILE A 104 0.23 -20.21 -19.88
CA ILE A 104 0.01 -21.62 -19.56
C ILE A 104 -1.48 -21.95 -19.80
N ASN A 105 -1.77 -22.89 -20.69
CA ASN A 105 -3.14 -23.29 -21.07
C ASN A 105 -4.05 -22.20 -21.66
N PRO A 106 -3.94 -21.92 -22.97
CA PRO A 106 -5.08 -21.37 -23.70
C PRO A 106 -6.19 -22.43 -23.78
N SER A 107 -7.40 -22.09 -23.35
CA SER A 107 -8.53 -23.02 -23.32
C SER A 107 -9.02 -23.45 -24.72
N SER A 108 -8.38 -23.00 -25.81
CA SER A 108 -8.93 -23.07 -27.17
C SER A 108 -7.91 -23.31 -28.31
N VAL A 109 -6.75 -23.94 -28.08
CA VAL A 109 -5.83 -24.29 -29.22
C VAL A 109 -6.15 -25.69 -29.77
N GLN A 110 -6.63 -25.74 -31.01
CA GLN A 110 -6.75 -26.99 -31.79
C GLN A 110 -5.48 -27.27 -32.63
N PRO A 111 -5.17 -28.55 -32.96
CA PRO A 111 -3.96 -28.95 -33.69
C PRO A 111 -3.79 -28.24 -35.05
N PRO A 112 -2.55 -28.05 -35.54
CA PRO A 112 -1.39 -28.92 -35.31
C PRO A 112 -0.46 -28.53 -34.14
N PHE A 113 -0.80 -27.51 -33.35
CA PHE A 113 0.13 -26.90 -32.38
C PHE A 113 0.21 -27.58 -31.00
N ARG A 114 -0.34 -28.79 -30.82
CA ARG A 114 -0.29 -29.51 -29.52
C ARG A 114 1.10 -30.03 -29.12
N GLU A 115 2.07 -30.10 -30.03
CA GLU A 115 3.36 -30.78 -29.77
C GLU A 115 4.59 -29.86 -29.73
N LYS A 116 4.44 -28.53 -29.73
CA LYS A 116 5.59 -27.62 -29.59
C LYS A 116 5.60 -26.94 -28.22
N SER A 117 6.57 -27.33 -27.38
CA SER A 117 7.02 -26.54 -26.23
C SER A 117 7.69 -25.26 -26.75
N PHE A 118 7.18 -24.10 -26.35
CA PHE A 118 7.73 -22.79 -26.72
C PHE A 118 8.47 -22.19 -25.53
N GLY A 119 9.79 -22.01 -25.66
CA GLY A 119 10.59 -21.24 -24.70
C GLY A 119 10.58 -19.73 -25.01
N PRO A 120 11.01 -18.88 -24.06
CA PRO A 120 10.92 -17.42 -24.14
C PRO A 120 11.71 -16.78 -25.30
N GLU A 121 12.70 -17.47 -25.87
CA GLU A 121 13.57 -16.89 -26.90
C GLU A 121 13.03 -16.96 -28.34
N LYS A 122 11.85 -17.55 -28.57
CA LYS A 122 11.24 -17.65 -29.93
C LYS A 122 10.06 -16.69 -30.15
N MET A 123 10.02 -15.58 -29.43
CA MET A 123 8.94 -14.57 -29.49
C MET A 123 9.10 -13.51 -30.59
N LEU A 124 9.95 -13.74 -31.60
CA LEU A 124 10.10 -12.84 -32.75
C LEU A 124 9.97 -13.63 -34.05
N ASP A 125 8.80 -13.56 -34.69
CA ASP A 125 8.71 -13.67 -36.14
C ASP A 125 8.32 -12.30 -36.70
N ARG A 126 9.21 -11.74 -37.52
CA ARG A 126 9.07 -10.42 -38.15
C ARG A 126 8.19 -10.45 -39.41
N ASN A 127 7.65 -11.60 -39.83
CA ASN A 127 6.90 -11.71 -41.07
C ASN A 127 5.56 -12.45 -40.90
N GLU A 128 4.55 -11.69 -40.49
CA GLU A 128 3.10 -11.96 -40.67
C GLU A 128 2.44 -13.16 -39.94
N ALA A 129 1.36 -12.83 -39.23
CA ALA A 129 0.12 -13.60 -39.03
C ALA A 129 -0.10 -14.41 -37.73
N THR A 130 -0.94 -13.83 -36.86
CA THR A 130 -1.96 -14.48 -35.97
C THR A 130 -1.48 -15.34 -34.80
N TYR A 131 -1.67 -14.87 -33.56
CA TYR A 131 -1.46 -15.67 -32.35
C TYR A 131 -2.68 -16.57 -32.03
N PHE A 132 -3.91 -16.12 -32.34
CA PHE A 132 -5.13 -16.91 -32.17
C PHE A 132 -6.16 -16.59 -33.26
N GLN A 133 -6.88 -17.60 -33.74
CA GLN A 133 -8.08 -17.44 -34.56
C GLN A 133 -9.18 -18.27 -33.91
N ASN A 134 -10.12 -17.59 -33.27
CA ASN A 134 -11.34 -18.17 -32.73
C ASN A 134 -12.41 -18.17 -33.85
N ASP A 135 -13.08 -19.31 -34.06
CA ASP A 135 -14.16 -19.45 -35.03
C ASP A 135 -15.50 -19.13 -34.34
N TYR A 136 -16.04 -17.95 -34.63
CA TYR A 136 -17.24 -17.35 -33.99
C TYR A 136 -18.48 -18.27 -33.99
N ILE A 137 -18.50 -19.30 -34.84
CA ILE A 137 -19.61 -20.27 -34.95
C ILE A 137 -19.44 -21.44 -33.96
N LYS A 138 -18.24 -21.72 -33.45
CA LYS A 138 -17.91 -22.95 -32.70
C LYS A 138 -17.32 -22.76 -31.31
N ASP A 139 -16.73 -21.60 -31.02
CA ASP A 139 -16.06 -21.36 -29.75
C ASP A 139 -16.91 -20.50 -28.79
N PRO A 140 -16.67 -20.59 -27.46
CA PRO A 140 -17.37 -19.74 -26.49
C PRO A 140 -17.10 -18.24 -26.74
N LYS A 141 -18.11 -17.41 -26.49
CA LYS A 141 -18.03 -15.93 -26.55
C LYS A 141 -17.01 -15.33 -25.57
N GLU A 142 -16.45 -16.16 -24.70
CA GLU A 142 -15.42 -15.82 -23.72
C GLU A 142 -14.18 -16.69 -23.93
N THR A 143 -13.00 -16.06 -24.07
CA THR A 143 -11.71 -16.75 -24.19
C THR A 143 -10.83 -16.40 -22.99
N ASN A 144 -10.28 -17.42 -22.32
CA ASN A 144 -9.46 -17.26 -21.13
C ASN A 144 -7.98 -17.52 -21.43
N PHE A 145 -7.12 -16.61 -20.96
CA PHE A 145 -5.67 -16.74 -20.97
C PHE A 145 -5.17 -16.77 -19.55
N THR A 146 -4.40 -17.80 -19.19
CA THR A 146 -3.71 -17.82 -17.89
C THR A 146 -2.24 -17.48 -18.10
N ILE A 147 -1.76 -16.50 -17.34
CA ILE A 147 -0.41 -15.99 -17.35
C ILE A 147 0.27 -16.41 -16.05
N ASP A 148 1.38 -17.15 -16.14
CA ASP A 148 2.26 -17.46 -15.02
C ASP A 148 3.30 -16.35 -14.87
N LEU A 149 3.27 -15.65 -13.74
CA LEU A 149 4.20 -14.56 -13.42
C LEU A 149 5.53 -15.07 -12.84
N LYS A 150 5.71 -16.40 -12.72
CA LYS A 150 6.91 -17.07 -12.16
C LYS A 150 7.18 -16.79 -10.68
N GLY A 151 6.20 -16.23 -9.99
CA GLY A 151 6.22 -15.93 -8.56
C GLY A 151 5.01 -15.06 -8.21
N LYS A 152 4.71 -14.94 -6.91
CA LYS A 152 3.68 -14.02 -6.42
C LYS A 152 4.18 -12.58 -6.58
N ILE A 153 3.54 -11.81 -7.45
CA ILE A 153 4.01 -10.49 -7.87
C ILE A 153 2.88 -9.48 -7.75
N LEU A 154 3.19 -8.32 -7.15
CA LEU A 154 2.29 -7.18 -7.09
C LEU A 154 2.10 -6.56 -8.48
N THR A 155 0.87 -6.44 -8.94
CA THR A 155 0.51 -5.88 -10.25
C THR A 155 -0.57 -4.82 -10.10
N LYS A 156 -0.60 -3.87 -11.04
CA LYS A 156 -1.57 -2.75 -11.03
C LYS A 156 -2.14 -2.40 -12.40
N LYS A 157 -1.49 -2.86 -13.48
CA LYS A 157 -1.86 -2.51 -14.84
C LYS A 157 -1.48 -3.59 -15.82
N ILE A 158 -2.31 -3.79 -16.84
CA ILE A 158 -2.01 -4.61 -18.01
C ILE A 158 -2.14 -3.76 -19.26
N VAL A 159 -1.21 -3.95 -20.20
CA VAL A 159 -1.28 -3.36 -21.55
C VAL A 159 -1.34 -4.50 -22.56
N ILE A 160 -2.23 -4.36 -23.51
CA ILE A 160 -2.54 -5.35 -24.53
C ILE A 160 -2.30 -4.69 -25.87
N LEU A 161 -1.34 -5.20 -26.63
CA LEU A 161 -1.12 -4.83 -28.02
C LEU A 161 -1.92 -5.78 -28.90
N SER A 162 -2.78 -5.22 -29.73
CA SER A 162 -3.70 -5.96 -30.61
C SER A 162 -3.66 -5.32 -31.98
N THR A 163 -3.32 -6.10 -33.00
CA THR A 163 -3.35 -5.67 -34.40
C THR A 163 -4.71 -5.87 -35.05
N ASP A 164 -5.73 -6.20 -34.26
CA ASP A 164 -7.08 -6.45 -34.74
C ASP A 164 -7.73 -5.21 -35.39
N PRO A 165 -8.05 -5.25 -36.70
CA PRO A 165 -8.67 -4.12 -37.39
C PRO A 165 -10.20 -4.07 -37.22
N ALA A 166 -10.83 -5.00 -36.48
CA ALA A 166 -12.28 -5.01 -36.27
C ALA A 166 -12.64 -5.14 -34.78
N ASN A 167 -13.83 -4.68 -34.40
CA ASN A 167 -14.42 -4.74 -33.05
C ASN A 167 -14.71 -6.19 -32.58
N THR A 168 -13.71 -7.06 -32.64
CA THR A 168 -13.86 -8.48 -32.34
C THR A 168 -13.98 -8.69 -30.84
N TRP A 169 -13.45 -7.83 -29.98
CA TRP A 169 -13.57 -7.97 -28.53
C TRP A 169 -13.90 -6.66 -27.81
N THR A 170 -14.78 -6.77 -26.83
CA THR A 170 -15.50 -5.66 -26.19
C THR A 170 -15.13 -5.48 -24.73
N SER A 171 -14.86 -6.56 -24.01
CA SER A 171 -14.57 -6.48 -22.57
C SER A 171 -13.51 -7.50 -22.13
N ILE A 172 -12.86 -7.21 -21.01
CA ILE A 172 -11.92 -8.10 -20.34
C ILE A 172 -12.23 -8.14 -18.85
N LYS A 173 -12.12 -9.33 -18.25
CA LYS A 173 -12.13 -9.57 -16.80
C LYS A 173 -10.76 -10.08 -16.37
N ILE A 174 -10.26 -9.63 -15.22
CA ILE A 174 -8.97 -10.05 -14.67
C ILE A 174 -9.21 -10.76 -13.34
N GLU A 175 -8.69 -11.98 -13.23
CA GLU A 175 -8.73 -12.78 -12.02
C GLU A 175 -7.30 -13.17 -11.60
N GLY A 176 -7.06 -13.29 -10.30
CA GLY A 176 -5.78 -13.70 -9.70
C GLY A 176 -5.90 -15.04 -8.99
N SER A 177 -4.82 -15.83 -9.01
CA SER A 177 -4.73 -17.09 -8.26
C SER A 177 -3.29 -17.36 -7.87
N ASP A 178 -3.07 -18.01 -6.72
CA ASP A 178 -1.74 -18.50 -6.32
C ASP A 178 -1.52 -19.99 -6.64
N ASP A 179 -2.60 -20.73 -6.93
CA ASP A 179 -2.62 -22.20 -7.02
C ASP A 179 -3.29 -22.76 -8.29
N LEU A 180 -3.81 -21.90 -9.18
CA LEU A 180 -4.62 -22.22 -10.37
C LEU A 180 -6.03 -22.76 -10.10
N GLU A 181 -6.41 -22.95 -8.84
CA GLU A 181 -7.70 -23.52 -8.44
C GLU A 181 -8.62 -22.44 -7.88
N ASN A 182 -8.10 -21.61 -6.98
CA ASN A 182 -8.83 -20.55 -6.30
C ASN A 182 -8.58 -19.22 -7.02
N TRP A 183 -9.63 -18.67 -7.64
CA TRP A 183 -9.56 -17.45 -8.45
C TRP A 183 -10.32 -16.32 -7.77
N GLN A 184 -9.65 -15.19 -7.57
CA GLN A 184 -10.23 -13.95 -7.03
C GLN A 184 -10.37 -12.92 -8.15
N ILE A 185 -11.47 -12.20 -8.20
CA ILE A 185 -11.68 -11.15 -9.21
C ILE A 185 -10.84 -9.94 -8.81
N ILE A 186 -9.79 -9.64 -9.59
CA ILE A 186 -8.97 -8.43 -9.41
C ILE A 186 -9.66 -7.24 -10.05
N LYS A 187 -10.26 -7.47 -11.23
CA LYS A 187 -11.03 -6.46 -11.95
C LYS A 187 -12.20 -7.11 -12.65
N GLY A 188 -13.40 -6.66 -12.28
CA GLY A 188 -14.64 -7.02 -12.95
C GLY A 188 -14.62 -6.71 -14.44
N ARG A 189 -15.57 -7.28 -15.16
CA ARG A 189 -15.66 -7.17 -16.62
C ARG A 189 -15.74 -5.69 -17.04
N THR A 190 -14.72 -5.24 -17.76
CA THR A 190 -14.56 -3.83 -18.12
C THR A 190 -14.44 -3.68 -19.63
N PHE A 191 -15.20 -2.73 -20.19
CA PHE A 191 -15.16 -2.41 -21.62
C PHE A 191 -13.89 -1.62 -21.95
N LEU A 192 -13.18 -2.01 -23.01
CA LEU A 192 -11.97 -1.29 -23.46
C LEU A 192 -12.22 -0.62 -24.83
N PRO A 193 -11.99 0.71 -24.94
CA PRO A 193 -12.20 1.43 -26.19
C PRO A 193 -11.26 0.91 -27.29
N PHE A 194 -11.69 1.04 -28.55
CA PHE A 194 -10.91 0.55 -29.69
C PHE A 194 -9.59 1.32 -29.85
N ALA A 195 -8.48 0.62 -29.62
CA ALA A 195 -7.14 1.11 -29.90
C ALA A 195 -6.18 -0.07 -30.20
N PRO A 196 -5.10 0.15 -30.96
CA PRO A 196 -4.05 -0.85 -31.20
C PRO A 196 -3.32 -1.26 -29.91
N GLN A 197 -3.25 -0.34 -28.96
CA GLN A 197 -2.78 -0.56 -27.60
C GLN A 197 -3.94 -0.25 -26.67
N ARG A 198 -4.34 -1.23 -25.87
CA ARG A 198 -5.38 -1.05 -24.84
C ARG A 198 -4.76 -1.29 -23.47
N GLU A 199 -5.06 -0.42 -22.53
CA GLU A 199 -4.53 -0.52 -21.16
C GLU A 199 -5.67 -0.61 -20.15
N MET A 200 -5.39 -1.31 -19.05
CA MET A 200 -6.31 -1.44 -17.95
C MET A 200 -5.55 -1.37 -16.64
N THR A 201 -5.90 -0.39 -15.82
CA THR A 201 -5.44 -0.25 -14.44
C THR A 201 -6.45 -0.87 -13.50
N TYR A 202 -5.97 -1.48 -12.42
CA TYR A 202 -6.77 -2.15 -11.39
C TYR A 202 -6.08 -2.00 -10.02
N PRO A 203 -6.82 -2.21 -8.90
CA PRO A 203 -6.23 -2.12 -7.57
C PRO A 203 -4.99 -2.98 -7.43
N LYS A 204 -3.99 -2.51 -6.67
CA LYS A 204 -2.73 -3.22 -6.47
C LYS A 204 -3.01 -4.59 -5.85
N ASN A 205 -2.64 -5.66 -6.56
CA ASN A 205 -2.95 -7.02 -6.14
C ASN A 205 -1.78 -7.95 -6.43
N SER A 206 -1.54 -8.93 -5.55
CA SER A 206 -0.39 -9.82 -5.61
C SER A 206 -0.81 -11.27 -5.81
N PHE A 207 -0.49 -11.84 -6.97
CA PHE A 207 -0.81 -13.23 -7.32
C PHE A 207 0.31 -13.85 -8.13
N ARG A 208 0.40 -15.19 -8.14
CA ARG A 208 1.30 -15.93 -9.04
C ARG A 208 0.75 -16.04 -10.47
N TYR A 209 -0.55 -16.22 -10.59
CA TYR A 209 -1.24 -16.45 -11.85
C TYR A 209 -2.28 -15.35 -12.10
N LEU A 210 -2.34 -14.86 -13.33
CA LEU A 210 -3.41 -13.97 -13.79
C LEU A 210 -4.23 -14.67 -14.86
N LYS A 211 -5.55 -14.61 -14.76
CA LYS A 211 -6.48 -15.07 -15.80
C LYS A 211 -7.17 -13.88 -16.43
N LEU A 212 -6.98 -13.75 -17.73
CA LEU A 212 -7.60 -12.73 -18.56
C LEU A 212 -8.71 -13.35 -19.38
N SER A 213 -9.95 -12.94 -19.10
CA SER A 213 -11.13 -13.47 -19.76
C SER A 213 -11.69 -12.41 -20.71
N PHE A 214 -11.57 -12.66 -22.02
CA PHE A 214 -11.96 -11.73 -23.08
C PHE A 214 -13.32 -12.09 -23.63
N GLU A 215 -14.23 -11.12 -23.68
CA GLU A 215 -15.49 -11.25 -24.42
C GLU A 215 -15.31 -10.78 -25.86
N HIS A 216 -15.67 -11.64 -26.81
CA HIS A 216 -15.45 -11.37 -28.22
C HIS A 216 -16.63 -11.79 -29.10
N THR A 217 -16.92 -10.98 -30.11
CA THR A 217 -17.93 -11.17 -31.15
C THR A 217 -17.30 -11.58 -32.49
N GLY A 218 -16.00 -11.88 -32.52
CA GLY A 218 -15.23 -12.29 -33.70
C GLY A 218 -13.82 -12.75 -33.32
N SER A 219 -13.00 -13.12 -34.30
CA SER A 219 -11.67 -13.70 -34.03
C SER A 219 -10.73 -12.74 -33.28
N LEU A 220 -10.44 -13.05 -32.01
CA LEU A 220 -9.54 -12.28 -31.14
C LEU A 220 -8.07 -12.35 -31.60
N LYS A 221 -7.46 -11.21 -31.95
CA LYS A 221 -6.03 -11.12 -32.32
C LYS A 221 -5.20 -10.29 -31.33
N ILE A 222 -4.54 -10.95 -30.39
CA ILE A 222 -3.62 -10.32 -29.45
C ILE A 222 -2.17 -10.55 -29.91
N HIS A 223 -1.39 -9.48 -29.98
CA HIS A 223 0.03 -9.50 -30.33
C HIS A 223 0.91 -9.66 -29.09
N GLU A 224 0.62 -8.91 -28.04
CA GLU A 224 1.43 -8.89 -26.82
C GLU A 224 0.57 -8.51 -25.61
N ILE A 225 0.89 -9.09 -24.45
CA ILE A 225 0.32 -8.71 -23.17
C ILE A 225 1.48 -8.39 -22.23
N MET A 226 1.50 -7.16 -21.73
CA MET A 226 2.48 -6.67 -20.76
C MET A 226 1.79 -6.50 -19.41
N VAL A 227 2.34 -7.10 -18.37
CA VAL A 227 1.86 -6.94 -16.99
C VAL A 227 2.81 -5.99 -16.26
N TYR A 228 2.27 -4.92 -15.69
CA TYR A 228 3.05 -3.88 -15.02
C TYR A 228 2.96 -4.00 -13.51
N THR A 229 4.13 -4.04 -12.89
CA THR A 229 4.33 -4.09 -11.44
C THR A 229 4.71 -2.70 -10.95
N PRO A 230 4.08 -2.17 -9.87
CA PRO A 230 4.58 -0.95 -9.27
C PRO A 230 5.97 -1.25 -8.69
N ILE A 231 6.98 -0.50 -9.12
CA ILE A 231 8.26 -0.50 -8.41
C ILE A 231 8.03 0.31 -7.14
N TYR A 232 8.11 -0.31 -5.96
CA TYR A 232 8.43 0.44 -4.75
C TYR A 232 9.84 0.97 -4.99
N SER A 233 9.94 2.21 -5.47
CA SER A 233 11.24 2.84 -5.69
C SER A 233 11.90 2.89 -4.31
N ILE A 234 12.98 2.12 -4.14
CA ILE A 234 13.90 2.35 -3.02
C ILE A 234 14.16 3.87 -3.03
N PRO A 235 13.83 4.60 -1.94
CA PRO A 235 13.98 6.05 -1.96
C PRO A 235 15.43 6.39 -2.33
N GLU A 236 15.62 7.30 -3.28
CA GLU A 236 16.97 7.75 -3.61
C GLU A 236 17.50 8.62 -2.47
N ILE A 237 18.14 7.97 -1.49
CA ILE A 237 18.78 8.61 -0.35
C ILE A 237 20.27 8.75 -0.63
N TYR A 238 20.75 9.99 -0.53
CA TYR A 238 22.15 10.34 -0.64
C TYR A 238 22.67 10.87 0.69
N LEU A 239 23.85 10.41 1.11
CA LEU A 239 24.62 11.04 2.18
C LEU A 239 25.66 11.96 1.54
N LEU A 240 25.61 13.25 1.85
CA LEU A 240 26.57 14.24 1.37
C LEU A 240 27.53 14.60 2.49
N PHE A 241 28.83 14.51 2.24
CA PHE A 241 29.85 14.90 3.20
C PHE A 241 31.04 15.56 2.51
N ILE A 242 31.89 16.23 3.28
CA ILE A 242 33.14 16.81 2.78
C ILE A 242 34.26 15.81 3.02
N GLY A 243 34.94 15.38 1.96
CA GLY A 243 36.09 14.47 2.07
C GLY A 243 37.21 14.78 1.09
N GLU A 244 38.34 14.12 1.29
CA GLU A 244 39.59 14.28 0.54
C GLU A 244 39.90 13.01 -0.26
N ARG A 245 40.59 13.15 -1.39
CA ARG A 245 40.93 12.04 -2.31
C ARG A 245 41.62 10.85 -1.62
N ARG A 246 42.42 11.10 -0.60
CA ARG A 246 43.22 10.09 0.10
C ARG A 246 42.60 9.61 1.41
N GLY A 247 41.38 10.06 1.74
CA GLY A 247 40.68 9.60 2.93
C GLY A 247 40.22 8.16 2.78
N ASP A 248 40.40 7.36 3.84
CA ASP A 248 39.81 6.03 3.97
C ASP A 248 38.48 6.16 4.72
N TYR A 249 37.38 6.18 3.97
CA TYR A 249 36.04 6.38 4.51
C TYR A 249 35.26 5.06 4.55
N LYS A 250 34.57 4.82 5.66
CA LYS A 250 33.65 3.69 5.84
C LYS A 250 32.29 4.19 6.31
N LEU A 251 31.23 3.58 5.78
CA LEU A 251 29.87 3.73 6.28
C LEU A 251 29.59 2.60 7.27
N TYR A 252 29.37 2.92 8.53
CA TYR A 252 28.92 1.99 9.57
C TYR A 252 27.40 2.10 9.76
N TYR A 253 26.75 0.95 10.04
CA TYR A 253 25.30 0.80 10.20
C TYR A 253 24.93 -0.43 11.02
N GLY A 254 23.65 -0.56 11.41
CA GLY A 254 23.14 -1.66 12.23
C GLY A 254 23.50 -1.48 13.70
N ASN A 255 23.21 -0.29 14.25
CA ASN A 255 23.27 -0.05 15.70
C ASN A 255 21.92 0.50 16.13
N ASP A 256 21.03 -0.37 16.58
CA ASP A 256 19.65 0.02 16.86
C ASP A 256 19.52 0.99 18.04
N LEU A 257 20.55 1.07 18.89
CA LEU A 257 20.64 2.01 20.00
C LEU A 257 21.16 3.39 19.57
N ALA A 258 21.71 3.52 18.37
CA ALA A 258 22.23 4.79 17.88
C ALA A 258 21.10 5.75 17.47
N THR A 259 21.36 7.04 17.67
CA THR A 259 20.52 8.14 17.18
C THR A 259 21.32 9.01 16.22
N MET A 260 20.63 9.68 15.27
CA MET A 260 21.30 10.61 14.37
C MET A 260 21.91 11.76 15.17
N PRO A 261 23.21 12.06 15.05
CA PRO A 261 23.82 13.19 15.72
C PRO A 261 23.20 14.51 15.21
N PRO A 262 23.00 15.53 16.07
CA PRO A 262 22.47 16.83 15.65
C PRO A 262 23.57 17.65 14.96
N TYR A 263 24.04 17.19 13.79
CA TYR A 263 25.07 17.89 13.04
C TYR A 263 24.57 19.26 12.54
N LYS A 264 25.42 20.27 12.65
CA LYS A 264 25.29 21.50 11.88
C LYS A 264 26.16 21.39 10.64
N VAL A 265 25.66 20.71 9.62
CA VAL A 265 26.32 20.67 8.30
C VAL A 265 25.85 21.89 7.51
N GLU A 266 26.78 22.61 6.89
CA GLU A 266 26.42 23.63 5.89
C GLU A 266 25.59 22.98 4.78
N ARG A 267 24.67 23.71 4.15
CA ARG A 267 23.83 23.14 3.07
C ARG A 267 24.71 22.69 1.91
N LEU A 268 24.93 21.38 1.79
CA LEU A 268 25.60 20.74 0.66
C LEU A 268 24.59 20.48 -0.47
N SER A 269 25.07 20.50 -1.71
CA SER A 269 24.26 20.28 -2.93
C SER A 269 24.76 19.08 -3.71
N LEU A 270 23.82 18.27 -4.23
CA LEU A 270 24.12 17.14 -5.12
C LEU A 270 24.75 17.57 -6.45
N GLU A 271 24.39 18.74 -6.96
CA GLU A 271 24.88 19.23 -8.26
C GLU A 271 26.40 19.51 -8.24
N ALA A 272 26.94 19.83 -7.06
CA ALA A 272 28.36 20.11 -6.85
C ALA A 272 29.13 18.90 -6.31
N ALA A 273 28.49 17.73 -6.22
CA ALA A 273 29.07 16.56 -5.56
C ALA A 273 29.73 15.59 -6.54
N PHE A 274 30.79 14.94 -6.06
CA PHE A 274 31.40 13.78 -6.70
C PHE A 274 30.74 12.51 -6.16
N PHE A 275 30.29 11.63 -7.05
CA PHE A 275 29.58 10.42 -6.65
C PHE A 275 30.56 9.31 -6.26
N ALA A 276 30.44 8.83 -5.02
CA ALA A 276 31.14 7.67 -4.51
C ALA A 276 30.23 6.43 -4.56
N THR A 277 30.84 5.24 -4.54
CA THR A 277 30.12 3.96 -4.49
C THR A 277 30.43 3.22 -3.19
N LEU A 278 29.51 2.33 -2.80
CA LEU A 278 29.71 1.43 -1.67
C LEU A 278 30.33 0.12 -2.15
N SER A 279 31.25 -0.43 -1.36
CA SER A 279 31.68 -1.82 -1.52
C SER A 279 30.58 -2.81 -1.10
N VAL A 280 30.86 -4.11 -1.25
CA VAL A 280 30.14 -5.16 -0.49
C VAL A 280 30.19 -4.86 1.02
N GLY A 281 29.17 -5.26 1.76
CA GLY A 281 29.15 -5.13 3.22
C GLY A 281 30.03 -6.16 3.93
N TYR A 282 30.52 -5.77 5.10
CA TYR A 282 31.35 -6.57 5.98
C TYR A 282 30.78 -6.53 7.40
N ILE A 283 30.89 -7.65 8.12
CA ILE A 283 30.71 -7.66 9.57
C ILE A 283 31.86 -6.87 10.19
N ASN A 284 31.55 -6.02 11.17
CA ASN A 284 32.55 -5.25 11.87
C ASN A 284 33.39 -6.16 12.79
N PRO A 285 34.70 -6.36 12.51
CA PRO A 285 35.54 -7.23 13.33
C PRO A 285 35.82 -6.67 14.73
N GLN A 286 35.53 -5.38 14.96
CA GLN A 286 35.66 -4.73 16.26
C GLN A 286 34.33 -4.73 17.04
N GLY A 287 33.23 -5.12 16.39
CA GLY A 287 31.90 -5.19 17.02
C GLY A 287 31.90 -6.16 18.20
N LYS A 288 31.07 -5.87 19.22
CA LYS A 288 30.76 -6.89 20.23
C LYS A 288 30.24 -8.14 19.53
N ALA A 289 30.60 -9.31 20.04
CA ALA A 289 30.25 -10.57 19.42
C ALA A 289 28.76 -10.92 19.60
N ASP A 290 28.18 -10.48 20.71
CA ASP A 290 26.83 -10.78 21.17
C ASP A 290 26.41 -9.58 22.06
N TYR A 291 25.44 -8.77 21.61
CA TYR A 291 25.04 -7.55 22.32
C TYR A 291 24.05 -7.81 23.45
N ASP A 292 23.14 -8.75 23.28
CA ASP A 292 22.04 -9.01 24.20
C ASP A 292 22.31 -10.20 25.15
N SER A 293 23.44 -10.88 24.95
CA SER A 293 23.95 -11.99 25.75
C SER A 293 23.05 -13.22 25.73
N ASP A 294 22.40 -13.48 24.61
CA ASP A 294 21.56 -14.67 24.42
C ASP A 294 22.33 -15.94 23.98
N ASN A 295 23.66 -15.80 23.75
CA ASN A 295 24.59 -16.80 23.24
C ASN A 295 24.47 -17.10 21.74
N ILE A 296 23.75 -16.27 20.99
CA ILE A 296 23.75 -16.25 19.55
C ILE A 296 24.65 -15.10 19.10
N PRO A 297 25.69 -15.36 18.28
CA PRO A 297 26.50 -14.29 17.75
C PRO A 297 25.67 -13.33 16.89
N ASN A 298 25.91 -12.03 17.02
CA ASN A 298 25.15 -10.97 16.35
C ASN A 298 24.99 -11.12 14.83
N ASP A 299 25.92 -11.81 14.14
CA ASP A 299 25.86 -12.05 12.69
C ASP A 299 24.93 -13.21 12.29
N ARG A 300 24.43 -13.94 13.28
CA ARG A 300 23.51 -15.07 13.16
C ARG A 300 22.24 -14.88 13.97
N ASP A 301 22.19 -13.82 14.76
CA ASP A 301 21.07 -13.45 15.59
C ASP A 301 20.04 -12.69 14.74
N ASN A 302 18.81 -13.19 14.68
CA ASN A 302 17.70 -12.51 14.01
C ASN A 302 17.07 -11.40 14.88
N CYS A 303 17.51 -11.23 16.13
CA CYS A 303 17.24 -10.07 16.96
C CYS A 303 18.49 -9.64 17.78
N PRO A 304 19.55 -9.12 17.15
CA PRO A 304 20.85 -8.87 17.79
C PRO A 304 20.86 -8.00 19.06
N PHE A 305 19.76 -7.33 19.39
CA PHE A 305 19.64 -6.44 20.53
C PHE A 305 18.53 -6.86 21.52
N ILE A 306 17.81 -7.95 21.26
CA ILE A 306 16.68 -8.42 22.06
C ILE A 306 16.82 -9.92 22.30
N PHE A 307 17.15 -10.27 23.54
CA PHE A 307 17.41 -11.65 23.96
C PHE A 307 16.36 -12.64 23.43
N ASN A 308 16.75 -13.50 22.50
CA ASN A 308 15.87 -14.47 21.85
C ASN A 308 16.62 -15.76 21.46
N PRO A 309 17.07 -16.56 22.44
CA PRO A 309 17.93 -17.72 22.20
C PRO A 309 17.26 -18.86 21.42
N ASP A 310 15.92 -18.82 21.26
CA ASP A 310 15.17 -19.77 20.43
C ASP A 310 15.17 -19.40 18.94
N GLN A 311 15.58 -18.17 18.59
CA GLN A 311 15.73 -17.66 17.22
C GLN A 311 14.48 -17.91 16.36
N ARG A 312 13.31 -17.82 17.00
CA ARG A 312 12.03 -18.04 16.32
C ARG A 312 11.77 -16.91 15.33
N ASP A 313 11.39 -17.28 14.11
CA ASP A 313 11.02 -16.41 12.99
C ASP A 313 9.84 -17.10 12.29
N THR A 314 8.62 -16.68 12.64
CA THR A 314 7.37 -17.36 12.28
C THR A 314 7.02 -17.14 10.81
N ASP A 315 7.32 -15.96 10.27
CA ASP A 315 6.98 -15.64 8.89
C ASP A 315 8.13 -15.89 7.90
N GLU A 316 9.37 -16.05 8.36
CA GLU A 316 10.60 -16.26 7.60
C GLU A 316 11.06 -15.00 6.83
N ASP A 317 11.00 -13.83 7.45
CA ASP A 317 11.49 -12.57 6.89
C ASP A 317 12.90 -12.16 7.36
N LYS A 318 13.50 -12.97 8.25
CA LYS A 318 14.82 -12.83 8.90
C LYS A 318 14.87 -11.89 10.10
N ILE A 319 13.74 -11.33 10.52
CA ILE A 319 13.59 -10.65 11.80
C ILE A 319 12.93 -11.63 12.76
N GLY A 320 13.50 -11.82 13.95
CA GLY A 320 12.93 -12.78 14.90
C GLY A 320 11.63 -12.27 15.53
N ASP A 321 10.72 -13.18 15.88
CA ASP A 321 9.43 -12.87 16.54
C ASP A 321 9.58 -11.94 17.76
N ALA A 322 10.74 -11.97 18.42
CA ALA A 322 11.03 -11.16 19.61
C ALA A 322 11.26 -9.67 19.30
N CYS A 323 11.67 -9.33 18.09
CA CYS A 323 11.96 -7.97 17.64
C CYS A 323 11.22 -7.58 16.36
N ASP A 324 10.36 -8.46 15.86
CA ASP A 324 9.49 -8.22 14.71
C ASP A 324 8.21 -7.48 15.12
N ASN A 325 7.97 -6.31 14.51
CA ASN A 325 6.74 -5.53 14.69
C ASN A 325 5.54 -6.12 13.93
N CYS A 326 5.75 -7.21 13.17
CA CYS A 326 4.75 -7.88 12.37
C CYS A 326 4.96 -9.41 12.26
N PRO A 327 4.96 -10.19 13.37
CA PRO A 327 5.46 -11.58 13.44
C PRO A 327 4.81 -12.63 12.53
N THR A 328 3.75 -12.26 11.79
CA THR A 328 3.00 -13.16 10.91
C THR A 328 2.99 -12.71 9.46
N PHE A 329 3.57 -11.55 9.12
CA PHE A 329 3.56 -11.00 7.77
C PHE A 329 4.91 -10.38 7.40
N LYS A 330 5.58 -11.02 6.42
CA LYS A 330 6.93 -10.63 6.00
C LYS A 330 7.06 -9.14 5.76
N ASN A 331 7.93 -8.50 6.54
CA ASN A 331 8.23 -7.09 6.42
C ASN A 331 9.67 -6.81 6.89
N SER A 332 10.67 -7.38 6.20
CA SER A 332 12.10 -7.24 6.57
C SER A 332 12.63 -5.80 6.71
N ASN A 333 11.85 -4.78 6.32
CA ASN A 333 12.16 -3.36 6.51
C ASN A 333 11.60 -2.76 7.81
N GLN A 334 10.80 -3.52 8.55
CA GLN A 334 10.18 -3.18 9.84
C GLN A 334 9.53 -1.79 9.82
N LEU A 335 8.89 -1.43 8.69
CA LEU A 335 8.33 -0.10 8.52
C LEU A 335 7.12 0.08 9.43
N ASP A 336 7.18 1.11 10.27
CA ASP A 336 6.11 1.55 11.16
C ASP A 336 6.08 3.09 11.05
N ARG A 337 5.09 3.63 10.31
CA ARG A 337 5.05 5.07 10.00
C ARG A 337 4.54 5.93 11.15
N ASP A 338 3.64 5.40 11.96
CA ASP A 338 3.03 6.14 13.06
C ASP A 338 3.76 5.93 14.40
N ASN A 339 4.72 5.00 14.42
CA ASN A 339 5.56 4.59 15.54
C ASN A 339 4.73 4.02 16.71
N ASN A 340 3.67 3.28 16.40
CA ASN A 340 2.82 2.66 17.40
C ASN A 340 3.35 1.28 17.88
N GLY A 341 4.36 0.72 17.19
CA GLY A 341 4.98 -0.58 17.48
C GLY A 341 4.40 -1.75 16.66
N VAL A 342 3.42 -1.50 15.80
CA VAL A 342 2.85 -2.44 14.82
C VAL A 342 3.40 -2.07 13.45
N GLY A 343 3.83 -3.07 12.68
CA GLY A 343 4.30 -2.83 11.32
C GLY A 343 3.17 -2.44 10.38
N ASP A 344 3.43 -1.52 9.45
CA ASP A 344 2.48 -1.05 8.42
C ASP A 344 1.75 -2.21 7.68
N VAL A 345 2.39 -3.39 7.59
CA VAL A 345 1.88 -4.57 6.86
C VAL A 345 0.79 -5.32 7.64
N CYS A 346 0.77 -5.22 8.97
CA CYS A 346 -0.22 -5.87 9.85
C CYS A 346 -1.08 -4.87 10.62
N GLU A 347 -1.09 -3.60 10.20
CA GLU A 347 -2.05 -2.65 10.71
C GLU A 347 -3.48 -3.11 10.43
N ASP A 348 -4.34 -2.83 11.40
CA ASP A 348 -5.78 -3.10 11.43
C ASP A 348 -6.42 -1.86 12.07
N ASP A 349 -6.70 -0.87 11.23
CA ASP A 349 -7.09 0.48 11.68
C ASP A 349 -8.45 0.47 12.36
N ASP A 350 -9.35 -0.42 11.91
CA ASP A 350 -10.73 -0.49 12.37
C ASP A 350 -10.97 -1.58 13.43
N LYS A 351 -9.99 -2.48 13.61
CA LYS A 351 -9.92 -3.52 14.64
C LYS A 351 -11.01 -4.56 14.51
N ASP A 352 -11.39 -4.86 13.28
CA ASP A 352 -12.33 -5.93 12.99
C ASP A 352 -11.66 -7.31 12.96
N GLY A 353 -10.32 -7.37 12.90
CA GLY A 353 -9.52 -8.59 12.85
C GLY A 353 -9.01 -8.96 11.45
N VAL A 354 -9.24 -8.11 10.45
CA VAL A 354 -8.70 -8.22 9.09
C VAL A 354 -7.69 -7.08 8.90
N VAL A 355 -6.45 -7.43 8.58
CA VAL A 355 -5.41 -6.42 8.35
C VAL A 355 -5.74 -5.55 7.14
N ASN A 356 -5.38 -4.27 7.17
CA ASN A 356 -5.69 -3.25 6.16
C ASN A 356 -5.38 -3.68 4.72
N ILE A 357 -4.35 -4.51 4.51
CA ILE A 357 -3.95 -5.01 3.18
C ILE A 357 -4.87 -6.10 2.62
N LEU A 358 -5.66 -6.74 3.47
CA LEU A 358 -6.64 -7.79 3.14
C LEU A 358 -8.08 -7.34 3.38
N ASP A 359 -8.27 -6.17 3.97
CA ASP A 359 -9.57 -5.62 4.32
C ASP A 359 -10.20 -4.85 3.14
N ASN A 360 -11.43 -5.22 2.78
CA ASN A 360 -12.21 -4.51 1.76
C ASN A 360 -12.90 -3.24 2.29
N CYS A 361 -12.81 -2.98 3.60
CA CYS A 361 -13.23 -1.76 4.28
C CYS A 361 -12.24 -1.31 5.38
N PRO A 362 -10.97 -0.93 5.05
CA PRO A 362 -9.88 -0.69 6.03
C PRO A 362 -10.10 0.35 7.13
N ASN A 363 -11.26 1.02 7.18
CA ASN A 363 -11.58 2.04 8.18
C ASN A 363 -12.97 1.82 8.81
N TYR A 364 -13.64 0.70 8.49
CA TYR A 364 -15.04 0.44 8.83
C TYR A 364 -15.26 -1.03 9.17
N PRO A 365 -15.44 -1.37 10.46
CA PRO A 365 -15.38 -2.75 10.90
C PRO A 365 -16.39 -3.65 10.20
N ASN A 366 -15.91 -4.68 9.50
CA ASN A 366 -16.72 -5.63 8.76
C ASN A 366 -16.05 -7.00 8.71
N PHE A 367 -15.92 -7.63 9.88
CA PHE A 367 -15.28 -8.95 10.07
C PHE A 367 -15.73 -10.06 9.08
N ASP A 368 -16.96 -10.00 8.55
CA ASP A 368 -17.47 -10.97 7.58
C ASP A 368 -17.02 -10.71 6.13
N GLN A 369 -16.37 -9.56 5.88
CA GLN A 369 -15.84 -9.11 4.59
C GLN A 369 -16.85 -9.24 3.46
N LYS A 370 -18.15 -9.04 3.78
CA LYS A 370 -19.23 -9.20 2.80
C LYS A 370 -19.08 -8.17 1.68
N ASP A 371 -19.03 -8.65 0.45
CA ASP A 371 -19.00 -7.87 -0.79
C ASP A 371 -19.95 -8.56 -1.78
N GLU A 372 -21.21 -8.13 -1.81
CA GLU A 372 -22.26 -8.81 -2.56
C GLU A 372 -22.08 -8.66 -4.08
N ASN A 373 -21.50 -7.55 -4.52
CA ASN A 373 -21.31 -7.22 -5.93
C ASN A 373 -19.89 -7.53 -6.46
N ASN A 374 -18.99 -7.96 -5.58
CA ASN A 374 -17.59 -8.34 -5.86
C ASN A 374 -16.80 -7.21 -6.53
N ASN A 375 -17.01 -5.96 -6.13
CA ASN A 375 -16.29 -4.80 -6.66
C ASN A 375 -14.97 -4.51 -5.92
N GLY A 376 -14.71 -5.22 -4.80
CA GLY A 376 -13.52 -5.06 -3.96
C GLY A 376 -13.68 -4.02 -2.84
N ILE A 377 -14.86 -3.42 -2.69
CA ILE A 377 -15.28 -2.56 -1.58
C ILE A 377 -16.33 -3.34 -0.81
N GLY A 378 -16.16 -3.49 0.50
CA GLY A 378 -17.14 -4.23 1.30
C GLY A 378 -18.46 -3.47 1.44
N ASP A 379 -19.56 -4.22 1.55
CA ASP A 379 -20.93 -3.70 1.71
C ASP A 379 -21.01 -2.65 2.85
N ALA A 380 -20.21 -2.84 3.92
CA ALA A 380 -20.18 -1.98 5.10
C ALA A 380 -19.62 -0.58 4.85
N CYS A 381 -18.83 -0.39 3.80
CA CYS A 381 -18.18 0.87 3.47
C CYS A 381 -18.46 1.33 2.03
N GLU A 382 -19.46 0.75 1.38
CA GLU A 382 -19.89 1.23 0.07
C GLU A 382 -20.41 2.67 0.14
N ASP A 383 -20.10 3.40 -0.92
CA ASP A 383 -20.48 4.78 -1.19
C ASP A 383 -20.85 4.83 -2.67
N PHE A 384 -22.14 4.70 -2.97
CA PHE A 384 -22.62 4.52 -4.34
C PHE A 384 -22.55 5.80 -5.18
N ASP A 385 -22.67 6.97 -4.57
CA ASP A 385 -22.69 8.25 -5.27
C ASP A 385 -21.36 9.03 -5.18
N GLY A 386 -20.44 8.57 -4.34
CA GLY A 386 -19.09 9.11 -4.18
C GLY A 386 -19.04 10.41 -3.38
N ASP A 387 -20.04 10.68 -2.54
CA ASP A 387 -20.13 11.89 -1.73
C ASP A 387 -19.33 11.84 -0.42
N ARG A 388 -18.75 10.67 -0.11
CA ARG A 388 -17.96 10.31 1.09
C ARG A 388 -18.79 9.99 2.32
N ILE A 389 -20.10 9.83 2.19
CA ILE A 389 -20.98 9.28 3.19
C ILE A 389 -21.29 7.84 2.77
N ILE A 390 -21.03 6.88 3.65
CA ILE A 390 -21.31 5.47 3.35
C ILE A 390 -22.83 5.25 3.25
N ASN A 391 -23.25 4.30 2.41
CA ASN A 391 -24.66 4.00 2.11
C ASN A 391 -25.53 3.85 3.38
N ASP A 392 -25.01 3.23 4.45
CA ASP A 392 -25.71 3.02 5.72
C ASP A 392 -25.99 4.31 6.52
N LYS A 393 -25.27 5.39 6.21
CA LYS A 393 -25.38 6.71 6.86
C LYS A 393 -25.89 7.80 5.92
N ASP A 394 -26.11 7.47 4.66
CA ASP A 394 -26.47 8.40 3.61
C ASP A 394 -27.99 8.52 3.46
N ASN A 395 -28.52 9.74 3.62
CA ASN A 395 -29.94 10.02 3.42
C ASN A 395 -30.33 10.12 1.93
N CYS A 396 -29.37 10.03 1.00
CA CYS A 396 -29.54 9.99 -0.45
C CYS A 396 -28.52 9.08 -1.16
N ILE A 397 -28.49 7.79 -0.79
CA ILE A 397 -27.63 6.71 -1.31
C ILE A 397 -27.20 6.77 -2.80
N TYR A 398 -28.00 7.33 -3.70
CA TYR A 398 -27.69 7.35 -5.15
C TYR A 398 -27.50 8.76 -5.73
N ASP A 399 -27.60 9.82 -4.92
CA ASP A 399 -27.64 11.21 -5.36
C ASP A 399 -26.71 12.08 -4.51
N TYR A 400 -25.52 12.38 -5.05
CA TYR A 400 -24.43 13.12 -4.39
C TYR A 400 -24.90 14.29 -3.52
N ASN A 401 -24.76 14.18 -2.19
CA ASN A 401 -25.17 15.22 -1.24
C ASN A 401 -24.33 15.23 0.06
N PRO A 402 -23.06 15.65 -0.01
CA PRO A 402 -22.11 15.53 1.11
C PRO A 402 -22.47 16.36 2.36
N ASP A 403 -23.43 17.28 2.25
CA ASP A 403 -23.95 18.07 3.36
C ASP A 403 -25.13 17.40 4.09
N GLN A 404 -25.67 16.30 3.55
CA GLN A 404 -26.74 15.49 4.12
C GLN A 404 -27.94 16.36 4.54
N GLY A 405 -28.25 17.37 3.71
CA GLY A 405 -29.38 18.27 3.93
C GLY A 405 -30.69 17.49 4.00
N ASP A 406 -31.44 17.69 5.07
CA ASP A 406 -32.78 17.13 5.29
C ASP A 406 -33.59 18.16 6.08
N LYS A 407 -34.32 18.99 5.33
CA LYS A 407 -34.96 20.20 5.85
C LYS A 407 -36.21 19.89 6.66
N ASP A 408 -36.98 18.90 6.27
CA ASP A 408 -38.22 18.52 6.92
C ASP A 408 -38.06 17.35 7.92
N LYS A 409 -36.89 16.72 7.93
CA LYS A 409 -36.42 15.69 8.87
C LYS A 409 -37.17 14.38 8.76
N ASP A 410 -37.57 14.00 7.56
CA ASP A 410 -38.24 12.73 7.30
C ASP A 410 -37.25 11.56 7.09
N GLY A 411 -35.94 11.86 7.01
CA GLY A 411 -34.86 10.89 6.83
C GLY A 411 -34.46 10.66 5.37
N ILE A 412 -35.10 11.33 4.41
CA ILE A 412 -34.73 11.38 2.99
C ILE A 412 -34.09 12.75 2.74
N GLY A 413 -32.93 12.80 2.10
CA GLY A 413 -32.25 14.08 1.87
C GLY A 413 -32.89 14.93 0.80
N ASP A 414 -32.70 16.25 0.90
CA ASP A 414 -33.24 17.27 -0.02
C ASP A 414 -32.81 17.00 -1.49
N ALA A 415 -31.67 16.34 -1.70
CA ALA A 415 -31.12 16.03 -3.03
C ALA A 415 -31.91 14.95 -3.77
N CYS A 416 -32.45 13.97 -3.04
CA CYS A 416 -33.18 12.82 -3.57
C CYS A 416 -34.67 12.81 -3.17
N ASP A 417 -35.13 13.85 -2.45
CA ASP A 417 -36.54 14.06 -2.17
C ASP A 417 -37.18 15.11 -3.09
N PRO A 418 -37.78 14.71 -4.24
CA PRO A 418 -38.51 15.64 -5.09
C PRO A 418 -39.82 16.14 -4.46
N ARG A 419 -40.12 15.74 -3.21
CA ARG A 419 -41.38 15.99 -2.50
C ARG A 419 -41.25 17.02 -1.38
N ASP A 420 -40.04 17.47 -1.04
CA ASP A 420 -39.72 18.50 -0.04
C ASP A 420 -40.49 19.83 -0.26
N ASP A 421 -40.93 20.10 -1.50
CA ASP A 421 -41.74 21.28 -1.84
C ASP A 421 -43.26 21.11 -1.61
N ARG A 422 -43.73 19.91 -1.26
CA ARG A 422 -45.17 19.64 -1.19
C ARG A 422 -45.73 20.16 0.13
N TRP A 423 -46.66 21.09 0.01
CA TRP A 423 -47.38 21.71 1.14
C TRP A 423 -48.06 20.68 2.07
N THR A 424 -48.31 19.46 1.59
CA THR A 424 -48.89 18.35 2.35
C THR A 424 -47.92 17.72 3.37
N GLU A 425 -46.61 17.71 3.12
CA GLU A 425 -45.59 17.22 4.06
C GLU A 425 -45.30 18.28 5.14
N ARG A 426 -45.27 19.57 4.78
CA ARG A 426 -45.11 20.67 5.75
C ARG A 426 -46.23 20.77 6.78
N TRP A 427 -47.45 20.33 6.43
CA TRP A 427 -48.61 20.37 7.33
C TRP A 427 -49.43 19.06 7.23
N PRO A 428 -48.94 17.94 7.79
CA PRO A 428 -49.58 16.63 7.62
C PRO A 428 -50.99 16.59 8.25
N TYR A 429 -51.25 17.47 9.22
CA TYR A 429 -52.55 17.62 9.87
C TYR A 429 -53.53 18.52 9.11
N LEU A 430 -53.08 19.26 8.09
CA LEU A 430 -53.92 20.27 7.44
C LEU A 430 -55.13 19.63 6.77
N LEU A 431 -54.93 18.48 6.10
CA LEU A 431 -56.04 17.70 5.52
C LEU A 431 -57.05 17.29 6.61
N TRP A 432 -56.59 16.79 7.75
CA TRP A 432 -57.44 16.38 8.87
C TRP A 432 -58.15 17.57 9.51
N THR A 433 -57.50 18.73 9.62
CA THR A 433 -58.14 19.96 10.12
C THR A 433 -59.22 20.46 9.17
N VAL A 434 -59.00 20.43 7.85
CA VAL A 434 -60.01 20.79 6.85
C VAL A 434 -61.20 19.82 6.91
N ILE A 435 -60.94 18.51 6.99
CA ILE A 435 -61.97 17.49 7.15
C ILE A 435 -62.78 17.72 8.44
N ALA A 436 -62.12 17.97 9.57
CA ALA A 436 -62.79 18.23 10.84
C ALA A 436 -63.67 19.49 10.80
N ILE A 437 -63.20 20.56 10.15
CA ILE A 437 -63.97 21.80 9.95
C ILE A 437 -65.20 21.53 9.09
N VAL A 438 -65.05 20.82 7.96
CA VAL A 438 -66.17 20.49 7.06
C VAL A 438 -67.20 19.62 7.75
N ILE A 439 -66.77 18.58 8.47
CA ILE A 439 -67.65 17.73 9.28
C ILE A 439 -68.38 18.58 10.33
N GLY A 440 -67.66 19.47 11.03
CA GLY A 440 -68.25 20.39 12.01
C GLY A 440 -69.32 21.30 11.41
N ILE A 441 -69.10 21.84 10.21
CA ILE A 441 -70.08 22.66 9.47
C ILE A 441 -71.31 21.83 9.09
N ILE A 442 -71.11 20.62 8.55
CA ILE A 442 -72.21 19.71 8.18
C ILE A 442 -73.06 19.37 9.42
N ILE A 443 -72.41 19.02 10.54
CA ILE A 443 -73.08 18.74 11.81
C ILE A 443 -73.85 19.98 12.30
N PHE A 444 -73.24 21.18 12.25
CA PHE A 444 -73.90 22.41 12.65
C PHE A 444 -75.18 22.68 11.85
N PHE A 445 -75.12 22.56 10.52
CA PHE A 445 -76.29 22.76 9.66
C PHE A 445 -77.34 21.67 9.85
N ALA A 446 -76.92 20.40 10.04
CA ALA A 446 -77.83 19.30 10.35
C ALA A 446 -78.57 19.54 11.67
N ILE A 447 -77.87 19.94 12.74
CA ILE A 447 -78.49 20.30 14.03
C ILE A 447 -79.47 21.46 13.85
N ARG A 448 -79.10 22.50 13.07
CA ARG A 448 -79.98 23.65 12.83
C ARG A 448 -81.26 23.28 12.06
N LEU A 449 -81.14 22.40 11.07
CA LEU A 449 -82.26 21.83 10.33
C LEU A 449 -83.17 21.00 11.25
N LEU A 450 -82.59 20.12 12.05
CA LEU A 450 -83.32 19.28 13.00
C LEU A 450 -84.06 20.11 14.07
N LYS A 451 -83.46 21.21 14.56
CA LYS A 451 -84.14 22.19 15.42
C LYS A 451 -85.29 22.89 14.71
N LYS A 452 -85.11 23.30 13.45
CA LYS A 452 -86.17 23.94 12.64
C LYS A 452 -87.34 22.99 12.34
N MET A 453 -87.07 21.69 12.24
CA MET A 453 -88.08 20.63 12.05
C MET A 453 -88.70 20.13 13.38
N GLY A 454 -88.28 20.66 14.53
CA GLY A 454 -88.82 20.30 15.85
C GLY A 454 -88.42 18.92 16.35
N GLN A 455 -87.41 18.28 15.74
CA GLN A 455 -87.00 16.92 16.12
C GLN A 455 -86.01 16.88 17.30
N ILE A 456 -85.38 18.01 17.65
CA ILE A 456 -84.44 18.13 18.77
C ILE A 456 -84.62 19.52 19.40
N LYS A 457 -84.56 19.62 20.74
CA LYS A 457 -84.71 20.89 21.49
C LYS A 457 -83.47 21.80 21.38
#